data_AF-A0A537R2C5-F1
#
_entry.id   AF-A0A537R2C5-F1
#
_cell.length_a   1.000
_cell.length_b   1.000
_cell.length_c   1.000
_cell.angle_alpha   90.00
_cell.angle_beta   90.00
_cell.angle_gamma   90.00
#
_symmetry.space_group_name_H-M   'P 1'
#
loop_
_entity.id
_entity.type
_entity.pdbx_description
1 polymer ?
#
loop_
_entity_poly.entity_id
_entity_poly.type
_entity_poly.pdbx_seq_one_letter_code
_entity_poly.pdbx_strand_id
1 'polypeptide(L)'
;LGQKHQIAELMDSIAPHFGDDYWFLSYHAMALSEDGQLAEARPKIERSVALNPKNAHGAHGFAHVCYESGEPDTARAFLLPWLAEYPRDGFFYGHLSWHLSLVEIALGHLEEAQQLYRDAIRTEAHAGGSPSRGARYSPCGRCRAAALVDHSLVRPGVFHRQPGIVIVFYSRSHP
;
A
#
# COMPACT_ATOMS: atom_id res chain seq x y z
N LEU A 1 -7.52 6.92 -24.82
CA LEU A 1 -6.85 7.32 -23.56
C LEU A 1 -7.24 6.35 -22.47
N GLY A 2 -6.33 5.98 -21.56
CA GLY A 2 -6.63 5.06 -20.47
C GLY A 2 -7.44 5.73 -19.36
N GLN A 3 -8.25 4.98 -18.61
CA GLN A 3 -9.07 5.51 -17.51
C GLN A 3 -8.24 6.28 -16.47
N LYS A 4 -7.05 5.78 -16.14
CA LYS A 4 -6.14 6.39 -15.15
C LYS A 4 -5.65 7.77 -15.58
N HIS A 5 -5.28 7.88 -16.86
CA HIS A 5 -4.90 9.15 -17.48
C HIS A 5 -6.03 10.17 -17.44
N GLN A 6 -7.26 9.76 -17.77
CA GLN A 6 -8.43 10.65 -17.71
C GLN A 6 -8.71 11.17 -16.30
N ILE A 7 -8.45 10.35 -15.27
CA ILE A 7 -8.59 10.76 -13.87
C ILE A 7 -7.49 11.77 -13.51
N ALA A 8 -6.24 11.56 -13.93
CA ALA A 8 -5.16 12.51 -13.71
C ALA A 8 -5.46 13.87 -14.36
N GLU A 9 -5.86 13.88 -15.64
CA GLU A 9 -6.26 15.10 -16.36
C GLU A 9 -7.44 15.82 -15.67
N LEU A 10 -8.43 15.07 -15.17
CA LEU A 10 -9.54 15.65 -14.42
C LEU A 10 -9.04 16.33 -13.14
N MET A 11 -8.18 15.67 -12.37
CA MET A 11 -7.61 16.25 -11.14
C MET A 11 -6.80 17.52 -11.45
N ASP A 12 -5.99 17.52 -12.52
CA ASP A 12 -5.28 18.72 -12.96
C ASP A 12 -6.22 19.87 -13.31
N SER A 13 -7.31 19.57 -14.03
CA SER A 13 -8.28 20.60 -14.45
C SER A 13 -8.98 21.29 -13.29
N ILE A 14 -9.17 20.61 -12.17
CA ILE A 14 -9.87 21.15 -11.00
C ILE A 14 -8.92 21.67 -9.92
N ALA A 15 -7.62 21.33 -9.97
CA ALA A 15 -6.62 21.71 -8.97
C ALA A 15 -6.59 23.22 -8.61
N PRO A 16 -6.77 24.17 -9.55
CA PRO A 16 -6.79 25.60 -9.22
C PRO A 16 -7.86 26.01 -8.20
N HIS A 17 -8.91 25.19 -8.00
CA HIS A 17 -10.00 25.48 -7.06
C HIS A 17 -9.75 25.00 -5.63
N PHE A 18 -8.74 24.14 -5.41
CA PHE A 18 -8.50 23.50 -4.11
C PHE A 18 -7.27 24.06 -3.37
N GLY A 19 -6.40 24.83 -4.06
CA GLY A 19 -5.18 25.35 -3.46
C GLY A 19 -4.34 24.25 -2.82
N ASP A 20 -3.91 24.49 -1.59
CA ASP A 20 -3.11 23.55 -0.78
C ASP A 20 -3.98 22.64 0.11
N ASP A 21 -5.22 22.32 -0.27
CA ASP A 21 -6.05 21.40 0.52
C ASP A 21 -5.39 20.01 0.63
N TYR A 22 -5.11 19.56 1.87
CA TYR A 22 -4.38 18.32 2.12
C TYR A 22 -5.11 17.10 1.57
N TRP A 23 -6.46 17.11 1.59
CA TRP A 23 -7.28 16.01 1.12
C TRP A 23 -7.15 15.92 -0.40
N PHE A 24 -7.39 17.02 -1.12
CA PHE A 24 -7.26 17.09 -2.56
C PHE A 24 -5.86 16.67 -3.04
N LEU A 25 -4.82 17.21 -2.43
CA LEU A 25 -3.43 16.87 -2.77
C LEU A 25 -3.14 15.37 -2.66
N SER A 26 -3.74 14.67 -1.68
CA SER A 26 -3.57 13.21 -1.55
C SER A 26 -4.22 12.43 -2.69
N TYR A 27 -5.42 12.83 -3.15
CA TYR A 27 -6.08 12.20 -4.29
C TYR A 27 -5.40 12.55 -5.61
N HIS A 28 -4.94 13.79 -5.76
CA HIS A 28 -4.24 14.24 -6.96
C HIS A 28 -2.93 13.48 -7.14
N ALA A 29 -2.13 13.37 -6.08
CA ALA A 29 -0.92 12.55 -6.10
C ALA A 29 -1.23 11.09 -6.45
N MET A 30 -2.36 10.55 -5.99
CA MET A 30 -2.74 9.18 -6.32
C MET A 30 -3.10 9.00 -7.79
N ALA A 31 -3.91 9.90 -8.35
CA ALA A 31 -4.23 9.86 -9.77
C ALA A 31 -2.96 9.93 -10.65
N LEU A 32 -2.04 10.84 -10.32
CA LEU A 32 -0.75 10.98 -11.01
C LEU A 32 0.12 9.73 -10.87
N SER A 33 0.23 9.17 -9.67
CA SER A 33 1.00 7.96 -9.42
C SER A 33 0.46 6.76 -10.21
N GLU A 34 -0.86 6.61 -10.25
CA GLU A 34 -1.50 5.52 -10.99
C GLU A 34 -1.33 5.65 -12.51
N ASP A 35 -1.24 6.88 -13.02
CA ASP A 35 -0.90 7.18 -14.41
C ASP A 35 0.61 7.09 -14.70
N GLY A 36 1.43 6.84 -13.68
CA GLY A 36 2.89 6.71 -13.80
C GLY A 36 3.65 8.03 -13.73
N GLN A 37 2.98 9.14 -13.45
CA GLN A 37 3.57 10.48 -13.31
C GLN A 37 4.15 10.69 -11.90
N LEU A 38 5.09 9.81 -11.51
CA LEU A 38 5.62 9.73 -10.14
C LEU A 38 6.35 11.01 -9.70
N ALA A 39 7.07 11.66 -10.62
CA ALA A 39 7.79 12.91 -10.35
C ALA A 39 6.84 14.05 -9.94
N GLU A 40 5.63 14.06 -10.48
CA GLU A 40 4.60 15.05 -10.15
C GLU A 40 3.78 14.65 -8.92
N ALA A 41 3.59 13.35 -8.70
CA ALA A 41 2.91 12.81 -7.53
C ALA A 41 3.67 13.05 -6.22
N ARG A 42 4.99 12.84 -6.21
CA ARG A 42 5.86 12.94 -5.02
C ARG A 42 5.72 14.26 -4.23
N PRO A 43 5.92 15.45 -4.83
CA PRO A 43 5.82 16.70 -4.08
C PRO A 43 4.40 16.96 -3.55
N LYS A 44 3.36 16.52 -4.27
CA LYS A 44 1.96 16.69 -3.83
C LYS A 44 1.65 15.83 -2.61
N ILE A 45 2.08 14.57 -2.61
CA ILE A 45 1.81 13.69 -1.47
C ILE A 45 2.61 14.09 -0.23
N GLU A 46 3.87 14.52 -0.41
CA GLU A 46 4.68 15.09 0.67
C GLU A 46 4.03 16.34 1.27
N ARG A 47 3.52 17.23 0.42
CA ARG A 47 2.78 18.42 0.87
C ARG A 47 1.50 18.02 1.64
N SER A 48 0.75 17.05 1.14
CA SER A 48 -0.46 16.55 1.81
C SER A 48 -0.18 16.02 3.23
N VAL A 49 0.81 15.13 3.38
CA VAL A 49 1.15 14.56 4.70
C VAL A 49 1.79 15.59 5.63
N ALA A 50 2.49 16.59 5.10
CA ALA A 50 3.02 17.69 5.91
C ALA A 50 1.90 18.60 6.46
N LEU A 51 0.85 18.84 5.68
CA LEU A 51 -0.29 19.66 6.09
C LEU A 51 -1.19 18.95 7.09
N ASN A 52 -1.41 17.64 6.92
CA ASN A 52 -2.14 16.82 7.88
C ASN A 52 -1.48 15.45 8.06
N PRO A 53 -0.57 15.31 9.04
CA PRO A 53 0.14 14.07 9.30
C PRO A 53 -0.76 12.90 9.72
N LYS A 54 -1.99 13.17 10.21
CA LYS A 54 -2.93 12.12 10.65
C LYS A 54 -3.91 11.69 9.56
N ASN A 55 -3.79 12.23 8.36
CA ASN A 55 -4.64 11.85 7.22
C ASN A 55 -4.26 10.44 6.72
N ALA A 56 -5.10 9.45 7.03
CA ALA A 56 -4.89 8.07 6.60
C ALA A 56 -4.85 7.90 5.06
N HIS A 57 -5.61 8.70 4.32
CA HIS A 57 -5.56 8.68 2.86
C HIS A 57 -4.23 9.26 2.33
N GLY A 58 -3.71 10.29 3.00
CA GLY A 58 -2.38 10.85 2.72
C GLY A 58 -1.27 9.84 3.01
N ALA A 59 -1.36 9.11 4.14
CA ALA A 59 -0.41 8.05 4.46
C ALA A 59 -0.43 6.91 3.44
N HIS A 60 -1.63 6.52 2.97
CA HIS A 60 -1.78 5.54 1.89
C HIS A 60 -1.17 6.02 0.58
N GLY A 61 -1.48 7.25 0.16
CA GLY A 61 -0.90 7.83 -1.05
C GLY A 61 0.63 7.88 -0.96
N PHE A 62 1.20 8.24 0.20
CA PHE A 62 2.65 8.32 0.38
C PHE A 62 3.30 6.95 0.23
N ALA A 63 2.75 5.94 0.92
CA ALA A 63 3.20 4.56 0.82
C ALA A 63 3.17 4.03 -0.62
N HIS A 64 2.09 4.32 -1.34
CA HIS A 64 1.91 3.86 -2.70
C HIS A 64 2.88 4.56 -3.67
N VAL A 65 3.10 5.86 -3.54
CA VAL A 65 4.10 6.58 -4.35
C VAL A 65 5.51 6.03 -4.09
N CYS A 66 5.88 5.76 -2.83
CA CYS A 66 7.16 5.11 -2.52
C CYS A 66 7.27 3.70 -3.10
N TYR A 67 6.18 2.92 -3.08
CA TYR A 67 6.16 1.58 -3.67
C TYR A 67 6.41 1.63 -5.19
N GLU A 68 5.68 2.45 -5.93
CA GLU A 68 5.87 2.60 -7.39
C GLU A 68 7.22 3.24 -7.74
N SER A 69 7.80 4.03 -6.82
CA SER A 69 9.14 4.63 -6.98
C SER A 69 10.29 3.69 -6.60
N GLY A 70 10.01 2.52 -6.00
CA GLY A 70 11.04 1.59 -5.54
C GLY A 70 11.84 2.10 -4.33
N GLU A 71 11.19 2.83 -3.42
CA GLU A 71 11.81 3.48 -2.26
C GLU A 71 11.34 2.86 -0.92
N PRO A 72 11.70 1.59 -0.62
CA PRO A 72 11.21 0.91 0.57
C PRO A 72 11.72 1.53 1.87
N ASP A 73 12.96 2.03 1.93
CA ASP A 73 13.50 2.69 3.12
C ASP A 73 12.70 3.93 3.50
N THR A 74 12.37 4.77 2.52
CA THR A 74 11.53 5.97 2.69
C THR A 74 10.13 5.60 3.15
N ALA A 75 9.52 4.59 2.53
CA ALA A 75 8.20 4.10 2.92
C ALA A 75 8.20 3.60 4.37
N ARG A 76 9.23 2.84 4.78
CA ARG A 76 9.34 2.28 6.13
C ARG A 76 9.49 3.38 7.17
N ALA A 77 10.39 4.32 6.93
CA ALA A 77 10.67 5.44 7.84
C ALA A 77 9.41 6.27 8.13
N PHE A 78 8.51 6.37 7.15
CA PHE A 78 7.21 7.04 7.32
C PHE A 78 6.15 6.13 7.95
N LEU A 79 5.90 4.95 7.40
CA LEU A 79 4.75 4.12 7.78
C LEU A 79 4.88 3.48 9.16
N LEU A 80 6.08 3.06 9.56
CA LEU A 80 6.29 2.35 10.80
C LEU A 80 5.86 3.18 12.03
N PRO A 81 6.35 4.42 12.24
CA PRO A 81 5.85 5.26 13.33
C PRO A 81 4.39 5.69 13.13
N TRP A 82 3.95 5.91 11.89
CA TRP A 82 2.57 6.34 11.62
C TRP A 82 1.54 5.30 12.06
N LEU A 83 1.78 4.02 11.72
CA LEU A 83 0.90 2.91 12.11
C LEU A 83 0.90 2.65 13.62
N ALA A 84 2.00 2.96 14.32
CA ALA A 84 2.07 2.82 15.77
C ALA A 84 1.11 3.78 16.50
N GLU A 85 0.78 4.92 15.89
CA GLU A 85 -0.16 5.91 16.44
C GLU A 85 -1.60 5.74 15.92
N TYR A 86 -1.80 5.01 14.81
CA TYR A 86 -3.11 4.87 14.19
C TYR A 86 -3.96 3.78 14.88
N PRO A 87 -5.26 4.03 15.17
CA PRO A 87 -6.13 3.05 15.80
C PRO A 87 -6.20 1.74 15.02
N ARG A 88 -6.08 0.61 15.73
CA ARG A 88 -6.09 -0.74 15.11
C ARG A 88 -7.42 -1.14 14.50
N ASP A 89 -8.51 -0.49 14.90
CA ASP A 89 -9.85 -0.62 14.34
C ASP A 89 -10.16 0.44 13.26
N GLY A 90 -9.19 1.29 12.93
CA GLY A 90 -9.31 2.29 11.89
C GLY A 90 -9.35 1.67 10.49
N PHE A 91 -10.18 2.23 9.61
CA PHE A 91 -10.43 1.71 8.26
C PHE A 91 -9.17 1.44 7.41
N PHE A 92 -8.11 2.22 7.61
CA PHE A 92 -6.86 2.07 6.86
C PHE A 92 -5.82 1.16 7.52
N TYR A 93 -6.06 0.66 8.74
CA TYR A 93 -5.03 -0.03 9.53
C TYR A 93 -4.53 -1.28 8.82
N GLY A 94 -5.41 -2.19 8.39
CA GLY A 94 -5.03 -3.37 7.63
C GLY A 94 -4.39 -3.06 6.28
N HIS A 95 -4.91 -2.07 5.54
CA HIS A 95 -4.37 -1.70 4.22
C HIS A 95 -2.97 -1.07 4.31
N LEU A 96 -2.72 -0.22 5.30
CA LEU A 96 -1.40 0.37 5.54
C LEU A 96 -0.43 -0.66 6.13
N SER A 97 -0.91 -1.58 6.96
CA SER A 97 -0.12 -2.73 7.43
C SER A 97 0.30 -3.65 6.28
N TRP A 98 -0.55 -3.78 5.25
CA TRP A 98 -0.22 -4.48 4.01
C TRP A 98 0.89 -3.77 3.22
N HIS A 99 0.83 -2.44 3.07
CA HIS A 99 1.92 -1.68 2.48
C HIS A 99 3.23 -1.82 3.27
N LEU A 100 3.18 -1.73 4.60
CA LEU A 100 4.38 -1.92 5.43
C LEU A 100 4.93 -3.35 5.29
N SER A 101 4.08 -4.37 5.20
CA SER A 101 4.52 -5.75 4.96
C SER A 101 5.27 -5.91 3.63
N LEU A 102 4.79 -5.27 2.54
CA LEU A 102 5.51 -5.24 1.26
C LEU A 102 6.87 -4.55 1.37
N VAL A 103 6.93 -3.47 2.15
CA VAL A 103 8.17 -2.74 2.42
C VAL A 103 9.17 -3.61 3.17
N GLU A 104 8.74 -4.32 4.22
CA GLU A 104 9.60 -5.23 4.97
C GLU A 104 10.11 -6.39 4.09
N ILE A 105 9.27 -6.93 3.19
CA ILE A 105 9.70 -7.93 2.20
C ILE A 105 10.79 -7.37 1.27
N ALA A 106 10.60 -6.14 0.77
CA ALA A 106 11.56 -5.50 -0.13
C ALA A 106 12.92 -5.24 0.52
N LEU A 107 12.94 -5.04 1.85
CA LEU A 107 14.14 -4.86 2.66
C LEU A 107 14.75 -6.18 3.16
N GLY A 108 14.08 -7.32 2.97
CA GLY A 108 14.53 -8.63 3.46
C GLY A 108 14.18 -8.93 4.92
N HIS A 109 13.36 -8.11 5.56
CA HIS A 109 12.85 -8.27 6.93
C HIS A 109 11.63 -9.21 6.94
N LEU A 110 11.86 -10.49 6.64
CA LEU A 110 10.77 -11.46 6.39
C LEU A 110 9.99 -11.78 7.67
N GLU A 111 10.64 -11.83 8.82
CA GLU A 111 10.00 -12.07 10.13
C GLU A 111 9.01 -10.95 10.48
N GLU A 112 9.42 -9.69 10.32
CA GLU A 112 8.59 -8.50 10.53
C GLU A 112 7.39 -8.49 9.58
N ALA A 113 7.64 -8.78 8.30
CA ALA A 113 6.59 -8.87 7.30
C ALA A 113 5.55 -9.95 7.67
N GLN A 114 6.01 -11.12 8.12
CA GLN A 114 5.16 -12.22 8.59
C GLN A 114 4.32 -11.83 9.81
N GLN A 115 4.91 -11.11 10.75
CA GLN A 115 4.21 -10.64 11.94
C GLN A 115 3.08 -9.67 11.58
N LEU A 116 3.37 -8.69 10.71
CA LEU A 116 2.37 -7.72 10.23
C LEU A 116 1.18 -8.41 9.54
N TYR A 117 1.44 -9.41 8.72
CA TYR A 117 0.38 -10.18 8.05
C TYR A 117 -0.51 -10.95 9.02
N ARG A 118 0.10 -11.61 10.03
CA ARG A 118 -0.66 -12.33 11.05
C ARG A 118 -1.51 -11.42 11.91
N ASP A 119 -0.99 -10.25 12.29
CA ASP A 119 -1.61 -9.40 13.30
C ASP A 119 -2.66 -8.45 12.74
N ALA A 120 -2.40 -7.88 11.57
CA ALA A 120 -3.26 -6.86 10.97
C ALA A 120 -4.15 -7.43 9.87
N ILE A 121 -3.60 -8.27 9.00
CA ILE A 121 -4.29 -8.68 7.76
C ILE A 121 -5.17 -9.91 8.00
N ARG A 122 -4.71 -10.88 8.82
CA ARG A 122 -5.50 -12.08 9.15
C ARG A 122 -6.62 -11.80 10.16
N THR A 123 -6.44 -10.82 11.04
CA THR A 123 -7.40 -10.50 12.11
C THR A 123 -8.60 -9.72 11.58
N GLU A 124 -8.42 -8.81 10.61
CA GLU A 124 -9.53 -8.11 9.95
C GLU A 124 -10.47 -9.06 9.19
N ALA A 125 -9.99 -10.22 8.74
CA ALA A 125 -10.83 -11.25 8.14
C ALA A 125 -11.82 -11.92 9.13
N HIS A 126 -11.67 -11.71 10.44
CA HIS A 126 -12.47 -12.38 11.48
C HIS A 126 -13.39 -11.44 12.28
N ALA A 127 -13.26 -10.13 12.15
CA ALA A 127 -14.09 -9.17 12.88
C ALA A 127 -15.29 -8.70 12.04
N GLY A 128 -16.30 -9.57 11.89
CA GLY A 128 -17.66 -9.18 11.50
C GLY A 128 -18.28 -9.93 10.32
N GLY A 129 -18.99 -11.03 10.60
CA GLY A 129 -20.07 -11.55 9.75
C GLY A 129 -19.72 -12.62 8.72
N SER A 130 -20.51 -13.70 8.73
CA SER A 130 -20.68 -14.82 7.76
C SER A 130 -19.65 -15.04 6.62
N PRO A 131 -19.15 -16.28 6.42
CA PRO A 131 -18.11 -16.60 5.45
C PRO A 131 -18.67 -16.53 4.02
N SER A 132 -18.49 -15.40 3.35
CA SER A 132 -18.76 -15.30 1.92
C SER A 132 -17.63 -14.58 1.20
N ARG A 133 -16.88 -15.38 0.42
CA ARG A 133 -15.92 -14.98 -0.62
C ARG A 133 -14.77 -14.08 -0.14
N GLY A 134 -13.71 -14.76 0.31
CA GLY A 134 -12.36 -14.21 0.27
C GLY A 134 -12.04 -13.64 -1.13
N ALA A 135 -11.28 -12.55 -1.13
CA ALA A 135 -11.06 -11.61 -2.22
C ALA A 135 -12.22 -10.62 -2.44
N ARG A 136 -12.04 -9.39 -1.92
CA ARG A 136 -12.20 -8.12 -2.65
C ARG A 136 -12.15 -6.91 -1.70
N TYR A 137 -10.94 -6.44 -1.41
CA TYR A 137 -10.67 -5.00 -1.43
C TYR A 137 -9.17 -4.80 -1.70
N SER A 138 -8.80 -4.69 -2.98
CA SER A 138 -7.59 -3.97 -3.38
C SER A 138 -8.12 -2.76 -4.15
N PRO A 139 -8.07 -1.53 -3.58
CA PRO A 139 -8.56 -0.34 -4.27
C PRO A 139 -7.75 -0.02 -5.54
N CYS A 140 -6.56 -0.60 -5.66
CA CYS A 140 -5.57 -0.31 -6.67
C CYS A 140 -5.39 -1.54 -7.57
N GLY A 141 -5.81 -1.43 -8.84
CA GLY A 141 -5.70 -2.51 -9.84
C GLY A 141 -4.26 -2.96 -10.17
N ARG A 142 -3.23 -2.23 -9.69
CA ARG A 142 -1.80 -2.59 -9.78
C ARG A 142 -1.22 -3.21 -8.51
N CYS A 143 -1.93 -3.14 -7.41
CA CYS A 143 -1.50 -3.59 -6.09
C CYS A 143 -1.99 -5.02 -5.87
N ARG A 144 -1.25 -6.01 -6.41
CA ARG A 144 -1.55 -7.44 -6.19
C ARG A 144 -1.12 -7.87 -4.79
N ALA A 145 -1.95 -8.68 -4.15
CA ALA A 145 -1.80 -9.11 -2.76
C ALA A 145 -0.39 -9.66 -2.42
N ALA A 146 0.27 -9.01 -1.46
CA ALA A 146 1.31 -9.61 -0.64
C ALA A 146 0.73 -10.76 0.19
N ALA A 147 1.40 -11.91 0.19
CA ALA A 147 1.27 -12.86 1.28
C ALA A 147 2.63 -13.52 1.52
N LEU A 148 2.80 -14.10 2.70
CA LEU A 148 4.10 -14.51 3.25
C LEU A 148 4.25 -16.01 3.37
N VAL A 149 5.41 -16.52 2.98
CA VAL A 149 5.74 -17.94 2.93
C VAL A 149 6.47 -18.37 4.21
N ASP A 150 6.18 -19.59 4.68
CA ASP A 150 6.96 -20.30 5.69
C ASP A 150 8.39 -20.58 5.19
N HIS A 151 9.38 -20.28 6.03
CA HIS A 151 10.81 -20.37 5.74
C HIS A 151 11.29 -21.82 5.48
N SER A 152 10.45 -22.82 5.77
CA SER A 152 10.72 -24.23 5.52
C SER A 152 10.74 -24.64 4.04
N LEU A 153 10.32 -23.78 3.11
CA LEU A 153 10.15 -24.10 1.68
C LEU A 153 11.08 -23.34 0.70
N VAL A 154 11.96 -22.46 1.18
CA VAL A 154 12.86 -21.67 0.30
C VAL A 154 14.27 -22.25 0.30
N ARG A 155 14.73 -22.76 -0.86
CA ARG A 155 16.16 -23.01 -1.09
C ARG A 155 16.87 -21.67 -1.35
N PRO A 156 18.03 -21.41 -0.73
CA PRO A 156 18.76 -20.17 -0.94
C PRO A 156 19.32 -20.14 -2.37
N GLY A 157 18.92 -19.14 -3.18
CA GLY A 157 19.69 -18.84 -4.40
C GLY A 157 19.00 -18.25 -5.64
N VAL A 158 17.69 -17.98 -5.70
CA VAL A 158 17.10 -17.38 -6.92
C VAL A 158 16.10 -16.27 -6.60
N PHE A 159 16.60 -15.05 -6.41
CA PHE A 159 15.83 -13.82 -6.57
C PHE A 159 16.01 -13.34 -8.02
N HIS A 160 15.08 -13.71 -8.92
CA HIS A 160 15.00 -13.06 -10.22
C HIS A 160 14.17 -11.78 -10.10
N ARG A 161 14.80 -10.62 -10.32
CA ARG A 161 14.10 -9.36 -10.62
C ARG A 161 13.21 -9.59 -11.84
N GLN A 162 11.91 -9.74 -11.64
CA GLN A 162 10.91 -9.56 -12.68
C GLN A 162 9.89 -8.50 -12.24
N PRO A 163 9.47 -7.60 -13.15
CA PRO A 163 8.41 -6.66 -12.85
C PRO A 163 7.07 -7.41 -12.79
N GLY A 164 6.42 -7.42 -11.63
CA GLY A 164 5.13 -8.08 -11.42
C GLY A 164 5.19 -9.35 -10.56
N ILE A 165 5.78 -9.27 -9.36
CA ILE A 165 5.74 -10.38 -8.41
C ILE A 165 4.28 -10.76 -8.11
N VAL A 166 3.93 -11.97 -8.55
CA VAL A 166 2.72 -12.71 -8.20
C VAL A 166 3.10 -13.66 -7.08
N ILE A 167 2.36 -13.62 -5.96
CA ILE A 167 2.54 -14.58 -4.86
C ILE A 167 1.30 -15.48 -4.79
N VAL A 168 1.47 -16.78 -4.99
CA VAL A 168 0.42 -17.82 -4.98
C VAL A 168 0.61 -18.72 -3.75
N PHE A 169 -0.48 -19.02 -3.04
CA PHE A 169 -0.49 -19.88 -1.84
C PHE A 169 -1.29 -21.14 -2.08
N TYR A 170 -0.76 -22.28 -1.63
CA TYR A 170 -1.51 -23.51 -1.44
C TYR A 170 -1.60 -23.81 0.06
N SER A 171 -2.83 -24.00 0.55
CA SER A 171 -3.05 -24.69 1.83
C SER A 171 -2.88 -26.18 1.58
N ARG A 172 -2.00 -26.86 2.33
CA ARG A 172 -2.15 -28.31 2.46
C ARG A 172 -3.40 -28.56 3.29
N SER A 173 -4.45 -29.07 2.65
CA SER A 173 -5.41 -29.92 3.32
C SER A 173 -4.66 -31.21 3.68
N HIS A 174 -4.27 -31.38 4.94
CA HIS A 174 -3.78 -32.68 5.40
C HIS A 174 -4.98 -33.61 5.67
N PRO A 175 -4.81 -34.93 5.43
CA PRO A 175 -5.89 -35.89 5.21
C PRO A 175 -6.78 -36.18 6.41
#